data_AF-A0A087UNF9-F1
#
_entry.id   AF-A0A087UNF9-F1
#
_cell.length_a   1.000
_cell.length_b   1.000
_cell.length_c   1.000
_cell.angle_alpha   90.00
_cell.angle_beta   90.00
_cell.angle_gamma   90.00
#
_symmetry.space_group_name_H-M   'P 1'
#
loop_
_entity.id
_entity.type
_entity.pdbx_description
1 polymer ?
#
loop_
_entity_poly.entity_id
_entity_poly.type
_entity_poly.pdbx_seq_one_letter_code
_entity_poly.pdbx_strand_id
1 'polypeptide(L)'
;MFTNGRFKNIVGLSETEPGHPVRPGSCLSRVFSVRPAVHLRYPVALAVEGGLPTPTLRLAPSTVPSLAKEKNPYGVTVCYEAKVKAFLGVVDRPVCIRLPFRLLEEPPPVDEETVPLAEEEDEDRETVFPT
;
A
#
# COMPACT_ATOMS: atom_id res chain seq x y z
N MET A 1 -4.61 -30.46 -7.50
CA MET A 1 -5.26 -29.27 -8.10
C MET A 1 -5.26 -28.18 -7.03
N PHE A 2 -4.63 -27.04 -7.29
CA PHE A 2 -4.63 -25.91 -6.34
C PHE A 2 -5.87 -25.05 -6.58
N THR A 3 -6.52 -24.60 -5.50
CA THR A 3 -7.70 -23.72 -5.58
C THR A 3 -7.28 -22.27 -5.32
N ASN A 4 -7.84 -21.34 -6.09
CA ASN A 4 -7.64 -19.92 -5.85
C ASN A 4 -8.45 -19.50 -4.62
N GLY A 5 -7.77 -19.15 -3.52
CA GLY A 5 -8.38 -18.60 -2.31
C GLY A 5 -8.25 -17.09 -2.25
N ARG A 6 -9.26 -16.40 -1.71
CA ARG A 6 -9.19 -14.96 -1.39
C ARG A 6 -9.48 -14.74 0.08
N PHE A 7 -8.52 -14.15 0.78
CA PHE A 7 -8.64 -13.80 2.18
C PHE A 7 -8.69 -12.28 2.34
N LYS A 8 -9.45 -11.81 3.33
CA LYS A 8 -9.56 -10.39 3.69
C LYS A 8 -9.39 -10.27 5.19
N ASN A 9 -8.38 -9.53 5.61
CA ASN A 9 -8.07 -9.28 7.01
C ASN A 9 -7.98 -7.78 7.26
N ILE A 10 -8.34 -7.37 8.49
CA ILE A 10 -8.22 -5.98 8.95
C ILE A 10 -6.86 -5.87 9.65
N VAL A 11 -5.97 -5.05 9.09
CA VAL A 11 -4.61 -4.82 9.61
C VAL A 11 -4.48 -3.53 10.41
N GLY A 12 -5.57 -2.77 10.51
CA GLY A 12 -5.66 -1.52 11.26
C GLY A 12 -7.10 -1.03 11.27
N LEU A 13 -7.51 -0.43 12.39
CA LEU A 13 -8.85 0.10 12.59
C LEU A 13 -8.75 1.37 13.42
N SER A 14 -9.48 2.39 13.01
CA SER A 14 -9.74 3.58 13.80
C SER A 14 -11.22 3.89 13.70
N GLU A 15 -11.83 4.21 14.83
CA GLU A 15 -13.24 4.55 14.92
C GLU A 15 -13.37 5.90 15.62
N THR A 16 -14.48 6.58 15.35
CA THR A 16 -14.85 7.82 16.06
C THR A 16 -15.35 7.49 17.45
N GLU A 17 -15.02 8.33 18.43
CA GLU A 17 -15.58 8.21 19.78
C GLU A 17 -17.12 8.31 19.77
N PRO A 18 -17.80 7.59 20.68
CA PRO A 18 -19.24 7.72 20.86
C PRO A 18 -19.57 9.17 21.24
N GLY A 19 -20.43 9.84 20.45
CA GLY A 19 -20.83 11.23 20.70
C GLY A 19 -20.42 12.25 19.63
N HIS A 20 -19.93 11.81 18.47
CA HIS A 20 -19.70 12.67 17.30
C HIS A 20 -20.77 12.49 16.19
N PRO A 21 -22.05 12.87 16.41
CA PRO A 21 -23.05 12.82 15.36
C PRO A 21 -22.83 13.95 14.35
N VAL A 22 -22.92 13.62 13.06
CA VAL A 22 -23.00 14.61 11.98
C VAL A 22 -24.44 15.12 11.93
N ARG A 23 -24.64 16.43 12.13
CA ARG A 23 -25.98 17.04 12.09
C ARG A 23 -26.46 17.14 10.63
N PRO A 24 -27.78 17.02 10.38
CA PRO A 24 -28.34 17.32 9.07
C PRO A 24 -27.95 18.74 8.62
N GLY A 25 -27.52 18.89 7.36
CA GLY A 25 -27.07 20.19 6.82
C GLY A 25 -25.67 20.64 7.27
N SER A 26 -24.95 19.83 8.05
CA SER A 26 -23.56 20.12 8.43
C SER A 26 -22.55 19.36 7.56
N CYS A 27 -21.31 19.86 7.52
CA CYS A 27 -20.16 19.20 6.91
C CYS A 27 -19.12 18.86 8.01
N LEU A 28 -18.53 17.67 7.93
CA LEU A 28 -17.47 17.23 8.85
C LEU A 28 -16.25 16.81 8.04
N SER A 29 -15.09 17.38 8.35
CA SER A 29 -13.79 16.92 7.87
C SER A 29 -12.99 16.42 9.07
N ARG A 30 -12.46 15.19 8.97
CA ARG A 30 -11.67 14.56 10.04
C ARG A 30 -10.53 13.77 9.43
N VAL A 31 -9.35 13.91 10.02
CA VAL A 31 -8.16 13.14 9.66
C VAL A 31 -8.09 11.92 10.57
N PHE A 32 -8.00 10.73 9.98
CA PHE A 32 -7.79 9.48 10.69
C PHE A 32 -6.35 9.01 10.47
N SER A 33 -5.63 8.74 11.56
CA SER A 33 -4.29 8.16 11.51
C SER A 33 -4.40 6.68 11.84
N VAL A 34 -4.19 5.82 10.84
CA VAL A 34 -4.22 4.37 10.99
C VAL A 34 -2.85 3.82 10.66
N ARG A 35 -2.23 3.10 11.61
CA ARG A 35 -0.98 2.37 11.37
C ARG A 35 -1.32 0.91 11.04
N PRO A 36 -1.03 0.43 9.81
CA PRO A 36 -1.17 -0.99 9.51
C PRO A 36 -0.12 -1.77 10.29
N ALA A 37 -0.54 -2.78 11.04
CA ALA A 37 0.33 -3.61 11.87
C ALA A 37 -0.09 -5.07 11.82
N VAL A 38 0.87 -5.97 12.11
CA VAL A 38 0.59 -7.39 12.23
C VAL A 38 -0.18 -7.64 13.52
N HIS A 39 -1.40 -8.15 13.42
CA HIS A 39 -2.21 -8.52 14.58
C HIS A 39 -2.43 -10.03 14.62
N LEU A 40 -1.62 -10.71 15.44
CA LEU A 40 -1.61 -12.17 15.57
C LEU A 40 -2.84 -12.75 16.28
N ARG A 41 -3.80 -11.93 16.72
CA ARG A 41 -5.06 -12.41 17.32
C ARG A 41 -5.96 -13.10 16.30
N TYR A 42 -5.77 -12.81 15.00
CA TYR A 42 -6.46 -13.48 13.89
C TYR A 42 -5.43 -13.91 12.82
N PRO A 43 -4.57 -14.90 13.12
CA PRO A 43 -3.38 -15.21 12.32
C PRO A 43 -3.69 -15.93 11.01
N VAL A 44 -4.96 -16.25 10.74
CA VAL A 44 -5.34 -17.04 9.56
C VAL A 44 -5.24 -16.18 8.30
N ALA A 45 -4.41 -16.63 7.36
CA ALA A 45 -4.28 -16.09 6.02
C ALA A 45 -3.95 -14.59 5.95
N LEU A 46 -3.10 -14.11 6.85
CA LEU A 46 -2.43 -12.82 6.73
C LEU A 46 -1.12 -12.99 5.94
N ALA A 47 -0.92 -12.16 4.92
CA ALA A 47 0.34 -12.14 4.20
C ALA A 47 1.40 -11.40 5.03
N VAL A 48 2.44 -12.13 5.41
CA VAL A 48 3.52 -11.63 6.27
C VAL A 48 4.88 -11.86 5.59
N GLU A 49 5.81 -10.97 5.89
CA GLU A 49 7.18 -11.03 5.45
C GLU A 49 8.07 -11.54 6.60
N GLY A 50 8.88 -12.57 6.31
CA GLY A 50 9.67 -13.31 7.28
C GLY A 50 9.00 -14.61 7.73
N GLY A 51 9.80 -15.67 7.87
CA GLY A 51 9.32 -16.96 8.40
C GLY A 51 8.91 -16.87 9.88
N LEU A 52 7.93 -17.68 10.28
CA LEU A 52 7.64 -17.99 11.68
C LEU A 52 8.87 -18.78 12.20
N PRO A 53 9.74 -18.29 13.11
CA PRO A 53 9.52 -17.40 14.26
C PRO A 53 10.57 -16.28 14.34
N THR A 54 10.35 -15.16 13.65
CA THR A 54 11.24 -13.99 13.73
C THR A 54 10.60 -12.94 14.65
N PRO A 55 11.34 -12.28 15.58
CA PRO A 55 10.80 -11.24 16.46
C PRO A 55 10.27 -9.99 15.72
N THR A 56 10.48 -9.91 14.39
CA THR A 56 10.13 -8.78 13.53
C THR A 56 9.21 -9.22 12.38
N LEU A 57 8.04 -9.75 12.72
CA LEU A 57 7.04 -10.10 11.71
C LEU A 57 6.45 -8.83 11.09
N ARG A 58 6.60 -8.66 9.77
CA ARG A 58 6.09 -7.50 9.03
C ARG A 58 4.96 -7.92 8.10
N LEU A 59 4.12 -6.95 7.73
CA LEU A 59 3.12 -7.16 6.68
C LEU A 59 3.83 -7.30 5.34
N ALA A 60 3.38 -8.22 4.50
CA ALA A 60 3.97 -8.38 3.17
C ALA A 60 3.77 -7.10 2.33
N PRO A 61 4.75 -6.69 1.51
CA PRO A 61 4.58 -5.57 0.59
C PRO A 61 3.50 -5.88 -0.46
N SER A 62 2.95 -4.83 -1.08
CA SER A 62 1.93 -4.94 -2.11
C SER A 62 2.52 -5.55 -3.37
N THR A 63 1.82 -6.51 -3.97
CA THR A 63 2.24 -7.10 -5.25
C THR A 63 1.98 -6.11 -6.37
N VAL A 64 3.04 -5.75 -7.11
CA VAL A 64 2.91 -4.94 -8.32
C VAL A 64 2.54 -5.87 -9.48
N PRO A 65 1.44 -5.62 -10.20
CA PRO A 65 1.12 -6.40 -11.39
C PRO A 65 2.23 -6.20 -12.43
N SER A 66 2.86 -7.29 -12.86
CA SER A 66 3.80 -7.26 -13.97
C SER A 66 3.08 -6.81 -15.25
N LEU A 67 3.80 -6.10 -16.12
CA LEU A 67 3.32 -5.72 -17.45
C LEU A 67 3.04 -6.96 -18.33
N ALA A 68 3.64 -8.10 -17.98
CA ALA A 68 3.38 -9.38 -18.63
C ALA A 68 1.91 -9.77 -18.48
N LYS A 69 1.28 -10.11 -19.61
CA LYS A 69 -0.15 -10.49 -19.72
C LYS A 69 -0.53 -11.72 -18.87
N GLU A 70 0.45 -12.44 -18.35
CA GLU A 70 0.27 -13.71 -17.68
C GLU A 70 0.31 -13.53 -16.15
N LYS A 71 -0.87 -13.66 -15.53
CA LYS A 71 -0.99 -13.71 -14.07
C LYS A 71 -0.44 -15.05 -13.60
N ASN A 72 0.62 -15.04 -12.79
CA ASN A 72 1.18 -16.26 -12.21
C ASN A 72 0.11 -16.97 -11.35
N PRO A 73 -0.37 -18.17 -11.73
CA PRO A 73 -1.44 -18.86 -11.02
C PRO A 73 -0.98 -19.52 -9.71
N TYR A 74 0.33 -19.55 -9.44
CA TYR A 74 0.94 -20.16 -8.25
C TYR A 74 1.37 -19.12 -7.20
N GLY A 75 1.27 -17.83 -7.52
CA GLY A 75 1.69 -16.75 -6.63
C GLY A 75 0.59 -16.26 -5.68
N VAL A 76 1.00 -15.69 -4.55
CA VAL A 76 0.11 -14.94 -3.66
C VAL A 76 0.11 -13.49 -4.10
N THR A 77 -1.07 -12.93 -4.39
CA THR A 77 -1.24 -11.50 -4.66
C THR A 77 -1.69 -10.77 -3.40
N VAL A 78 -0.90 -9.81 -2.95
CA VAL A 78 -1.17 -8.99 -1.77
C VAL A 78 -1.66 -7.60 -2.20
N CYS A 79 -2.86 -7.23 -1.76
CA CYS A 79 -3.46 -5.92 -2.04
C CYS A 79 -3.97 -5.29 -0.74
N TYR A 80 -3.72 -4.00 -0.58
CA TYR A 80 -4.20 -3.20 0.54
C TYR A 80 -5.28 -2.21 0.12
N GLU A 81 -6.20 -1.94 1.03
CA GLU A 81 -7.29 -1.00 0.81
C GLU A 81 -7.75 -0.39 2.13
N ALA A 82 -7.94 0.93 2.12
CA ALA A 82 -8.58 1.65 3.20
C ALA A 82 -10.10 1.68 2.95
N LYS A 83 -10.87 1.14 3.90
CA LYS A 83 -12.33 1.17 3.85
C LYS A 83 -12.86 2.18 4.86
N VAL A 84 -13.42 3.27 4.36
CA VAL A 84 -14.11 4.27 5.18
C VAL A 84 -15.58 3.91 5.26
N LYS A 85 -16.13 3.82 6.48
CA LYS A 85 -17.55 3.55 6.74
C LYS A 85 -18.17 4.75 7.44
N ALA A 86 -19.18 5.34 6.84
CA ALA A 86 -20.01 6.38 7.46
C ALA A 86 -21.35 5.77 7.87
N PHE A 87 -21.62 5.76 9.18
CA PHE A 87 -22.89 5.33 9.75
C PHE A 87 -23.80 6.56 9.89
N LEU A 88 -24.74 6.70 8.97
CA LEU A 88 -25.72 7.78 8.98
C LEU A 88 -26.98 7.24 9.66
N GLY A 89 -27.38 7.79 10.80
CA GLY A 89 -28.45 7.20 11.64
C GLY A 89 -29.82 7.02 10.97
N VAL A 90 -30.04 7.59 9.77
CA VAL A 90 -31.28 7.43 8.98
C VAL A 90 -31.19 6.24 8.01
N VAL A 91 -29.99 5.73 7.73
CA VAL A 91 -29.74 4.65 6.78
C VAL A 91 -29.32 3.39 7.52
N ASP A 92 -30.05 2.30 7.31
CA ASP A 92 -29.79 0.99 7.94
C ASP A 92 -28.43 0.38 7.52
N ARG A 93 -27.80 0.92 6.48
CA ARG A 93 -26.50 0.48 5.97
C ARG A 93 -25.48 1.62 5.96
N PRO A 94 -24.23 1.35 6.36
CA PRO A 94 -23.17 2.34 6.28
C PRO A 94 -22.83 2.65 4.83
N VAL A 95 -22.64 3.93 4.53
CA VAL A 95 -22.04 4.36 3.27
C VAL A 95 -20.56 4.00 3.32
N CYS A 96 -20.08 3.26 2.32
CA CYS A 96 -18.74 2.72 2.30
C CYS A 96 -17.96 3.23 1.09
N ILE A 97 -16.75 3.73 1.33
CA ILE A 97 -15.78 4.07 0.28
C ILE A 97 -14.54 3.19 0.46
N ARG A 98 -13.96 2.77 -0.66
CA ARG A 98 -12.80 1.87 -0.72
C ARG A 98 -11.70 2.57 -1.49
N LEU A 99 -10.58 2.86 -0.84
CA LEU A 99 -9.42 3.50 -1.43
C LEU A 99 -8.26 2.51 -1.50
N PRO A 100 -7.87 2.03 -2.69
CA PRO A 100 -6.69 1.17 -2.82
C PRO A 100 -5.41 1.97 -2.55
N PHE A 101 -4.46 1.36 -1.87
CA PHE A 101 -3.13 1.92 -1.67
C PHE A 101 -2.07 0.83 -1.74
N ARG A 102 -0.80 1.24 -1.83
CA ARG A 102 0.35 0.32 -1.85
C ARG A 102 1.15 0.49 -0.57
N LEU A 103 1.38 -0.62 0.11
CA LEU A 103 2.40 -0.78 1.13
C LEU A 103 3.69 -1.23 0.43
N LEU A 104 4.76 -0.45 0.57
CA LEU A 104 6.08 -0.76 0.02
C LEU A 104 7.05 -0.94 1.20
N GLU A 105 8.09 -1.74 0.98
CA GLU A 105 9.21 -1.78 1.90
C GLU A 105 10.05 -0.51 1.72
N GLU A 106 10.61 -0.01 2.83
CA GLU A 106 11.58 1.08 2.77
C GLU A 106 12.81 0.62 1.99
N PRO A 107 13.32 1.43 1.04
CA PRO A 107 14.56 1.11 0.37
C PRO A 107 15.67 0.98 1.41
N PRO A 108 16.67 0.11 1.19
CA PRO A 108 17.84 0.08 2.06
C PRO A 108 18.47 1.48 2.10
N PRO A 109 19.05 1.88 3.25
CA PRO A 109 19.78 3.13 3.32
C PRO A 109 20.84 3.13 2.23
N VAL A 110 20.74 4.09 1.31
CA VAL A 110 21.76 4.33 0.31
C VAL A 110 22.84 5.12 1.04
N ASP A 111 23.97 4.48 1.34
CA ASP A 111 25.17 5.23 1.72
C ASP A 111 25.48 6.19 0.56
N GLU A 112 25.64 7.48 0.84
CA GLU A 112 25.89 8.53 -0.16
C GLU A 112 27.29 8.42 -0.81
N GLU A 113 27.68 7.25 -1.31
CA GLU A 113 28.91 7.07 -2.06
C GLU A 113 28.59 6.63 -3.51
N THR A 114 28.76 7.60 -4.42
CA THR A 114 28.90 7.48 -5.88
C THR A 114 27.65 7.11 -6.68
N VAL A 115 26.84 8.11 -6.99
CA VAL A 115 26.21 8.17 -8.32
C VAL A 115 27.31 8.67 -9.28
N PRO A 116 27.83 7.87 -10.22
CA PRO A 116 28.64 8.44 -11.28
C PRO A 116 27.72 9.34 -12.10
N LEU A 117 27.98 10.65 -12.06
CA LEU A 117 27.44 11.57 -13.05
C LEU A 117 27.81 10.99 -14.42
N ALA A 118 26.80 10.74 -15.24
CA ALA A 118 27.03 10.51 -16.65
C ALA A 118 27.75 11.75 -17.16
N GLU A 119 29.02 11.59 -17.53
CA GLU A 119 29.76 12.59 -18.27
C GLU A 119 29.00 12.76 -19.59
N GLU A 120 28.34 13.90 -19.75
CA GLU A 120 27.90 14.35 -21.07
C GLU A 120 29.19 14.60 -21.86
N GLU A 121 29.56 13.65 -22.71
CA GLU A 121 30.58 13.86 -23.74
C GLU A 121 30.04 14.91 -24.72
N ASP A 122 30.33 16.18 -24.41
CA ASP A 122 30.28 17.28 -25.38
C ASP A 122 31.36 16.99 -26.45
N GLU A 123 30.96 16.27 -27.49
CA GLU A 123 31.75 16.04 -28.69
C GLU A 123 31.77 17.36 -29.50
N ASP A 124 32.74 18.23 -29.18
CA ASP A 124 33.11 19.40 -29.96
C ASP A 124 33.46 18.99 -31.40
N ARG A 125 32.46 18.98 -32.29
CA ARG A 125 32.68 18.90 -33.73
C ARG A 125 33.06 20.29 -34.24
N GLU A 126 34.37 20.54 -34.27
CA GLU A 126 35.01 21.63 -35.02
C GLU A 126 34.37 21.80 -36.40
N THR A 127 33.77 22.96 -36.63
CA THR A 127 33.31 23.39 -37.96
C THR A 127 34.49 24.03 -38.70
N VAL A 128 35.27 23.22 -39.41
CA VAL A 128 36.24 23.72 -40.39
C VAL A 128 35.48 24.06 -41.68
N PHE A 129 35.19 25.34 -41.89
CA PHE A 129 34.77 25.86 -43.20
C PHE A 129 36.00 26.07 -44.09
N PRO A 130 36.08 25.50 -45.30
CA PRO A 130 37.08 25.91 -46.27
C PRO A 130 36.64 27.22 -46.97
N THR A 131 37.63 28.10 -47.19
CA THR A 131 37.53 29.38 -47.92
C THR A 131 37.29 29.18 -49.41
#